data_AF-A0A2S8ZLF4-F1
#
_entry.id   AF-A0A2S8ZLF4-F1
#
_cell.length_a   1.000
_cell.length_b   1.000
_cell.length_c   1.000
_cell.angle_alpha   90.00
_cell.angle_beta   90.00
_cell.angle_gamma   90.00
#
_symmetry.space_group_name_H-M   'P 1'
#
loop_
_entity.id
_entity.type
_entity.pdbx_description
1 polymer ?
#
loop_
_entity_poly.entity_id
_entity_poly.type
_entity_poly.pdbx_seq_one_letter_code
_entity_poly.pdbx_strand_id
1 'polypeptide(L)'
;MNTFFREPAEPFTFFNYSDILIIIVINLILYILSKTQLLKLNKISKIVIGIFFFIIIPIISTQIELSNVHSKFAIVDGFNVLYIILKIPVWWIIGALNIYLIKTRIKSCC
;
A
#
# COMPACT_ATOMS: atom_id res chain seq x y z
N MET A 1 19.24 -23.05 22.83
CA MET A 1 17.90 -23.66 22.95
C MET A 1 16.89 -22.62 22.51
N ASN A 2 16.56 -22.57 21.20
CA ASN A 2 15.42 -21.82 20.68
C ASN A 2 14.55 -22.84 19.95
N THR A 3 13.55 -23.38 20.64
CA THR A 3 12.48 -24.14 20.00
C THR A 3 11.67 -23.15 19.17
N PHE A 4 12.08 -22.99 17.91
CA PHE A 4 11.34 -22.29 16.86
C PHE A 4 10.03 -23.04 16.61
N PHE A 5 9.04 -22.85 17.48
CA PHE A 5 7.65 -23.14 17.18
C PHE A 5 7.24 -22.14 16.11
N ARG A 6 7.50 -22.50 14.85
CA ARG A 6 7.04 -21.76 13.68
C ARG A 6 5.61 -22.21 13.43
N GLU A 7 4.68 -21.27 13.52
CA GLU A 7 3.25 -21.54 13.37
C GLU A 7 2.95 -22.06 11.95
N PRO A 8 1.98 -22.97 11.78
CA PRO A 8 1.48 -23.32 10.45
C PRO A 8 0.87 -22.07 9.80
N ALA A 9 0.86 -22.03 8.47
CA ALA A 9 0.28 -20.91 7.73
C ALA A 9 -1.19 -20.71 8.12
N GLU A 10 -1.50 -19.54 8.68
CA GLU A 10 -2.86 -19.14 9.04
C GLU A 10 -3.67 -18.73 7.79
N PRO A 11 -5.01 -18.79 7.82
CA PRO A 11 -5.85 -18.28 6.74
C PRO A 11 -5.55 -16.80 6.50
N PHE A 12 -5.15 -16.50 5.27
CA PHE A 12 -4.59 -15.21 4.88
C PHE A 12 -5.60 -14.07 4.96
N THR A 13 -5.23 -12.99 5.64
CA THR A 13 -5.88 -11.69 5.52
C THR A 13 -5.22 -10.91 4.38
N PHE A 14 -5.99 -10.52 3.36
CA PHE A 14 -5.49 -9.71 2.23
C PHE A 14 -4.84 -8.38 2.65
N PHE A 15 -5.17 -7.88 3.85
CA PHE A 15 -4.66 -6.65 4.44
C PHE A 15 -4.00 -6.96 5.78
N ASN A 16 -2.75 -6.50 5.97
CA ASN A 16 -2.03 -6.61 7.24
C ASN A 16 -2.00 -5.26 8.00
N TYR A 17 -1.42 -5.26 9.20
CA TYR A 17 -1.25 -4.04 10.01
C TYR A 17 -0.40 -2.96 9.32
N SER A 18 0.61 -3.35 8.54
CA SER A 18 1.47 -2.41 7.82
C SER A 18 0.72 -1.72 6.68
N ASP A 19 -0.20 -2.44 6.02
CA ASP A 19 -1.03 -1.92 4.94
C ASP A 19 -2.01 -0.87 5.49
N ILE A 20 -2.59 -1.12 6.67
CA ILE A 20 -3.42 -0.15 7.40
C ILE A 20 -2.60 1.10 7.75
N LEU A 21 -1.38 0.92 8.26
CA LEU A 21 -0.48 2.05 8.59
C LEU A 21 -0.15 2.86 7.35
N ILE A 22 0.20 2.21 6.23
CA ILE A 22 0.49 2.86 4.95
C ILE A 22 -0.73 3.69 4.50
N ILE A 23 -1.94 3.14 4.56
CA ILE A 23 -3.17 3.86 4.22
C ILE A 23 -3.34 5.10 5.10
N ILE A 24 -3.18 4.98 6.43
CA ILE A 24 -3.32 6.11 7.35
C ILE A 24 -2.32 7.20 7.00
N VAL A 25 -1.05 6.85 6.80
CA VAL A 25 0.02 7.80 6.45
C VAL A 25 -0.27 8.50 5.13
N ILE A 26 -0.66 7.75 4.09
CA ILE A 26 -1.02 8.33 2.78
C ILE A 26 -2.16 9.32 2.93
N ASN A 27 -3.26 8.93 3.60
CA ASN A 27 -4.42 9.80 3.76
C ASN A 27 -4.09 11.06 4.57
N LEU A 28 -3.23 10.94 5.58
CA LEU A 28 -2.78 12.07 6.38
C LEU A 28 -1.92 13.04 5.56
N ILE A 29 -1.00 12.53 4.73
CA ILE A 29 -0.23 13.33 3.78
C ILE A 29 -1.16 14.03 2.79
N LEU A 30 -2.11 13.32 2.19
CA LEU A 30 -3.08 13.88 1.25
C LEU A 30 -3.93 14.97 1.90
N TYR A 31 -4.37 14.77 3.14
CA TYR A 31 -5.12 15.76 3.90
C TYR A 31 -4.31 17.04 4.11
N ILE A 32 -3.06 16.93 4.57
CA ILE A 32 -2.17 18.08 4.78
C ILE A 32 -1.93 18.83 3.46
N LEU A 33 -1.61 18.09 2.40
CA LEU A 33 -1.36 18.66 1.08
C LEU A 33 -2.60 19.34 0.48
N SER A 34 -3.78 18.79 0.73
CA SER A 34 -5.06 19.39 0.32
C SER A 34 -5.38 20.65 1.13
N LYS A 35 -5.13 20.64 2.45
CA LYS A 35 -5.42 21.78 3.34
C LYS A 35 -4.51 22.98 3.05
N THR A 36 -3.25 22.71 2.73
CA THR A 36 -2.26 23.74 2.41
C THR A 36 -2.31 24.22 0.96
N GLN A 37 -3.24 23.70 0.14
CA GLN A 37 -3.36 23.97 -1.30
C GLN A 37 -2.06 23.77 -2.09
N LEU A 38 -1.11 22.99 -1.57
CA LEU A 38 0.18 22.71 -2.21
C LEU A 38 0.03 21.76 -3.41
N LEU A 39 -1.11 21.08 -3.54
CA LEU A 39 -1.42 20.19 -4.66
C LEU A 39 -1.83 20.99 -5.92
N LYS A 40 -0.83 21.52 -6.63
CA LYS A 40 -1.02 21.96 -8.02
C LYS A 40 -0.88 20.77 -8.97
N LEU A 41 -2.00 20.36 -9.58
CA LEU A 41 -2.08 19.22 -10.51
C LEU A 41 -1.49 19.53 -11.90
N ASN A 42 -0.18 19.77 -11.97
CA ASN A 42 0.56 19.85 -13.23
C ASN A 42 0.78 18.46 -13.85
N LYS A 43 1.07 18.36 -15.15
CA LYS A 43 1.31 17.06 -15.84
C LYS A 43 2.35 16.20 -15.10
N ILE A 44 3.45 16.81 -14.67
CA ILE A 44 4.52 16.13 -13.93
C ILE A 44 4.00 15.60 -12.59
N SER A 45 3.28 16.42 -11.81
CA SER A 45 2.73 15.98 -10.51
C SER A 45 1.78 14.79 -10.64
N LYS A 46 0.98 14.72 -11.73
CA LYS A 46 0.07 13.59 -12.00
C LYS A 46 0.85 12.30 -12.25
N ILE A 47 1.93 12.39 -13.01
CA ILE A 47 2.81 11.25 -13.29
C ILE A 47 3.47 10.78 -11.99
N VAL A 48 4.01 11.70 -11.19
CA VAL A 48 4.65 11.37 -9.90
C VAL A 48 3.66 10.71 -8.94
N ILE A 49 2.46 11.27 -8.79
CA ILE A 49 1.40 10.68 -7.96
C ILE A 49 1.00 9.29 -8.48
N GLY A 50 0.89 9.12 -9.80
CA GLY A 50 0.61 7.83 -10.42
C GLY A 50 1.69 6.79 -10.10
N ILE A 51 2.96 7.11 -10.32
CA ILE A 51 4.08 6.21 -9.99
C ILE A 51 4.08 5.85 -8.50
N PHE A 52 3.82 6.83 -7.64
CA PHE A 52 3.75 6.61 -6.20
C PHE A 52 2.68 5.59 -5.82
N PHE A 53 1.46 5.72 -6.35
CA PHE A 53 0.34 4.83 -6.05
C PHE A 53 0.38 3.47 -6.74
N PHE A 54 0.80 3.41 -8.01
CA PHE A 54 0.74 2.18 -8.80
C PHE A 54 2.02 1.34 -8.76
N ILE A 55 3.14 1.91 -8.31
CA ILE A 55 4.44 1.24 -8.29
C ILE A 55 5.02 1.24 -6.87
N ILE A 56 5.28 2.42 -6.30
CA ILE A 56 6.05 2.54 -5.05
C ILE A 56 5.31 1.88 -3.88
N ILE A 57 4.04 2.23 -3.66
CA ILE A 57 3.25 1.70 -2.55
C ILE A 57 3.07 0.16 -2.63
N PRO A 58 2.63 -0.42 -3.77
CA PRO A 58 2.55 -1.88 -3.91
C PRO A 58 3.89 -2.57 -3.61
N ILE A 59 5.01 -2.03 -4.09
CA ILE A 59 6.35 -2.62 -3.86
C ILE A 59 6.70 -2.58 -2.36
N ILE A 60 6.49 -1.45 -1.69
CA ILE A 60 6.79 -1.32 -0.26
C ILE A 60 5.95 -2.30 0.56
N SER A 61 4.64 -2.36 0.32
CA SER A 61 3.72 -3.27 1.03
C SER A 61 4.12 -4.74 0.82
N THR A 62 4.40 -5.12 -0.43
CA THR A 62 4.80 -6.51 -0.75
C THR A 62 6.16 -6.87 -0.16
N GLN A 63 7.13 -5.96 -0.15
CA GLN A 63 8.43 -6.20 0.48
C GLN A 63 8.34 -6.37 2.00
N ILE A 64 7.55 -5.53 2.67
CA ILE A 64 7.31 -5.67 4.12
C ILE A 64 6.71 -7.04 4.41
N GLU A 65 5.70 -7.44 3.64
CA GLU A 65 5.04 -8.73 3.86
C GLU A 65 5.97 -9.91 3.54
N LEU A 66 6.78 -9.82 2.49
CA LEU A 66 7.76 -10.85 2.16
C LEU A 66 8.76 -11.04 3.31
N SER A 67 9.27 -9.93 3.88
CA SER A 67 10.15 -9.95 5.05
C SER A 67 9.49 -10.57 6.29
N ASN A 68 8.21 -10.24 6.54
CA ASN A 68 7.43 -10.82 7.63
C ASN A 68 7.21 -12.33 7.45
N VAL A 69 6.88 -12.77 6.24
CA VAL A 69 6.65 -14.19 5.94
C VAL A 69 7.94 -15.00 6.11
N HIS A 70 9.08 -14.48 5.63
CA HIS A 70 10.38 -15.15 5.79
C HIS A 70 10.88 -15.19 7.25
N SER A 71 10.45 -14.25 8.10
CA SER A 71 10.81 -14.23 9.52
C SER A 71 9.86 -15.08 10.39
N LYS A 72 8.56 -15.13 10.06
CA LYS A 72 7.54 -15.89 10.82
C LYS A 72 7.54 -17.38 10.49
N PHE A 73 7.65 -17.76 9.22
CA PHE A 73 7.44 -19.14 8.77
C PHE A 73 8.72 -19.90 8.46
N ALA A 74 8.69 -21.23 8.68
CA ALA A 74 9.85 -22.10 8.41
C ALA A 74 10.04 -22.36 6.93
N ILE A 75 8.89 -22.52 6.28
CA ILE A 75 8.75 -22.92 4.90
C ILE A 75 7.82 -21.87 4.30
N VAL A 76 8.32 -21.19 3.28
CA VAL A 76 7.52 -20.26 2.49
C VAL A 76 7.01 -21.03 1.29
N ASP A 77 5.70 -21.27 1.25
CA ASP A 77 5.05 -21.95 0.13
C ASP A 77 4.69 -20.96 -0.99
N GLY A 78 4.51 -21.45 -2.21
CA GLY A 78 4.13 -20.67 -3.39
C GLY A 78 2.80 -19.91 -3.21
N PHE A 79 1.87 -20.44 -2.41
CA PHE A 79 0.65 -19.74 -2.06
C PHE A 79 0.92 -18.45 -1.25
N ASN A 80 1.88 -18.45 -0.32
CA ASN A 80 2.24 -17.26 0.45
C ASN A 80 2.72 -16.14 -0.48
N VAL A 81 3.56 -16.49 -1.46
CA VAL A 81 4.07 -15.55 -2.46
C VAL A 81 2.95 -15.07 -3.39
N LEU A 82 2.06 -15.97 -3.83
CA LEU A 82 0.91 -15.62 -4.65
C LEU A 82 0.01 -14.60 -3.96
N TYR A 83 -0.28 -14.78 -2.67
CA TYR A 83 -1.09 -13.83 -1.91
C TYR A 83 -0.42 -12.46 -1.76
N ILE A 84 0.90 -12.42 -1.58
CA ILE A 84 1.66 -11.17 -1.58
C ILE A 84 1.49 -10.47 -2.94
N ILE A 85 1.61 -11.19 -4.05
CA ILE A 85 1.44 -10.63 -5.39
C ILE A 85 0.00 -10.13 -5.61
N LEU A 86 -1.01 -10.84 -5.10
CA LEU A 86 -2.41 -10.43 -5.19
C LEU A 86 -2.73 -9.15 -4.40
N LYS A 87 -1.84 -8.66 -3.51
CA LYS A 87 -1.98 -7.32 -2.92
C LYS A 87 -1.81 -6.19 -3.93
N ILE A 88 -1.04 -6.40 -5.01
CA ILE A 88 -0.77 -5.38 -6.03
C ILE A 88 -2.05 -4.83 -6.67
N PRO A 89 -2.96 -5.66 -7.22
CA PRO A 89 -4.21 -5.14 -7.81
C PRO A 89 -5.10 -4.44 -6.77
N VAL A 90 -5.06 -4.86 -5.51
CA VAL A 90 -5.80 -4.20 -4.43
C VAL A 90 -5.26 -2.78 -4.19
N TRP A 91 -3.93 -2.63 -4.14
CA TRP A 91 -3.30 -1.32 -4.04
C TRP A 91 -3.59 -0.43 -5.25
N TRP A 92 -3.71 -0.99 -6.46
CA TRP A 92 -4.11 -0.22 -7.64
C TRP A 92 -5.51 0.35 -7.52
N ILE A 93 -6.47 -0.43 -6.99
CA ILE A 93 -7.83 0.04 -6.73
C ILE A 93 -7.81 1.20 -5.72
N ILE A 94 -7.09 1.03 -4.61
CA ILE A 94 -6.95 2.07 -3.57
C ILE A 94 -6.26 3.32 -4.12
N GLY A 95 -5.22 3.15 -4.93
CA GLY A 95 -4.52 4.25 -5.59
C GLY A 95 -5.43 5.02 -6.56
N ALA A 96 -6.20 4.31 -7.39
CA ALA A 96 -7.16 4.92 -8.29
C ALA A 96 -8.24 5.72 -7.54
N LEU A 97 -8.76 5.19 -6.43
CA LEU A 97 -9.71 5.88 -5.56
C LEU A 97 -9.10 7.16 -4.96
N ASN A 98 -7.88 7.10 -4.44
CA ASN A 98 -7.20 8.28 -3.90
C ASN A 98 -6.97 9.36 -4.96
N ILE A 99 -6.53 8.98 -6.16
CA ILE A 99 -6.35 9.92 -7.28
C ILE A 99 -7.70 10.57 -7.66
N TYR A 100 -8.78 9.80 -7.67
CA TYR A 100 -10.12 10.32 -7.93
C TYR A 100 -10.57 11.32 -6.85
N LEU A 101 -10.32 11.04 -5.57
CA LEU A 101 -10.62 11.95 -4.45
C LEU A 101 -9.81 13.26 -4.54
N ILE A 102 -8.53 13.19 -4.88
CA ILE A 102 -7.70 14.39 -5.08
C ILE A 102 -8.27 15.25 -6.21
N LYS A 103 -8.65 14.61 -7.33
CA LYS A 103 -9.24 15.30 -8.50
C LYS A 103 -10.56 16.00 -8.16
N THR A 104 -11.44 15.37 -7.37
CA THR A 104 -12.74 15.94 -6.98
C THR A 104 -12.58 17.09 -5.99
N ARG A 105 -11.70 16.95 -4.99
CA ARG A 105 -11.40 18.02 -4.02
C ARG A 105 -10.86 19.28 -4.68
N ILE A 106 -9.92 19.15 -5.63
CA ILE A 106 -9.34 20.29 -6.33
C ILE A 106 -10.38 21.01 -7.20
N LYS A 107 -11.28 20.28 -7.87
CA LYS A 107 -12.38 20.89 -8.65
C LYS A 107 -13.37 21.69 -7.80
N SER A 108 -13.54 21.35 -6.52
CA SER A 108 -14.45 22.09 -5.63
C SER A 108 -13.86 23.38 -5.06
N CYS A 109 -12.55 23.60 -5.22
CA CYS A 109 -11.82 24.72 -4.62
C CYS A 109 -11.49 25.84 -5.63
N CYS A 110 -11.81 25.64 -6.92
CA CYS A 110 -11.75 26.65 -7.99
C CYS A 110 -13.16 26.88 -8.53
#